data_AF-A0A0F3KUJ7-F1
#
_entry.id   AF-A0A0F3KUJ7-F1
#
_cell.length_a   1.000
_cell.length_b   1.000
_cell.length_c   1.000
_cell.angle_alpha   90.00
_cell.angle_beta   90.00
_cell.angle_gamma   90.00
#
_symmetry.space_group_name_H-M   'P 1'
#
loop_
_entity.id
_entity.type
_entity.pdbx_description
1 polymer ?
#
loop_
_entity_poly.entity_id
_entity_poly.type
_entity_poly.pdbx_seq_one_letter_code
_entity_poly.pdbx_strand_id
1 'polypeptide(L)'
;MTRPIRLAISGASGRMGLALLNLVRDDARFELVRAVVSPQSARLGKAAYGDVSALRFSTWDATTGIDVVIDFSGPEGLGAALDVCEATGAALVTGTTGLDAAMEQRLAHAAERIAVLRAANFSLGVAVLTRLLREAAAALPDWDIDIVEAHHGRKEDAPSGTALALGHAAAAGRGAKLDDLAVYAREGRPGARQAGTIGFAVVRGGDIVGEHQALVMGQGERVELGHRATDRSIFARGALQSAAWIAGRAPGTWTIEDVIAA
;
A
#
# COMPACT_ATOMS: atom_id res chain seq x y z
N MET A 1 10.56 -13.39 -19.07
CA MET A 1 9.37 -14.28 -19.05
C MET A 1 8.95 -14.52 -20.48
N THR A 2 8.56 -15.75 -20.84
CA THR A 2 8.23 -16.15 -22.23
C THR A 2 6.79 -15.81 -22.64
N ARG A 3 5.93 -15.39 -21.69
CA ARG A 3 4.58 -14.85 -21.92
C ARG A 3 4.24 -13.74 -20.90
N PRO A 4 3.26 -12.86 -21.19
CA PRO A 4 2.72 -11.92 -20.21
C PRO A 4 2.11 -12.63 -18.99
N ILE A 5 2.14 -11.94 -17.84
CA ILE A 5 1.55 -12.38 -16.58
C ILE A 5 0.03 -12.20 -16.66
N ARG A 6 -0.72 -13.28 -16.47
CA ARG A 6 -2.19 -13.27 -16.52
C ARG A 6 -2.73 -12.72 -15.19
N LEU A 7 -3.20 -11.48 -15.24
CA LEU A 7 -3.64 -10.70 -14.08
C LEU A 7 -5.16 -10.72 -13.95
N ALA A 8 -5.65 -10.90 -12.73
CA ALA A 8 -7.02 -10.58 -12.35
C ALA A 8 -7.06 -9.40 -11.38
N ILE A 9 -8.05 -8.51 -11.53
CA ILE A 9 -8.26 -7.38 -10.61
C ILE A 9 -9.58 -7.59 -9.86
N SER A 10 -9.51 -7.73 -8.54
CA SER A 10 -10.66 -7.74 -7.63
C SER A 10 -11.03 -6.34 -7.16
N GLY A 11 -12.33 -6.04 -7.12
CA GLY A 11 -12.82 -4.67 -6.88
C GLY A 11 -12.61 -3.74 -8.08
N ALA A 12 -12.65 -4.28 -9.30
CA ALA A 12 -12.26 -3.60 -10.54
C ALA A 12 -13.07 -2.33 -10.85
N SER A 13 -14.31 -2.21 -10.35
CA SER A 13 -15.13 -1.00 -10.53
C SER A 13 -14.91 0.07 -9.46
N GLY A 14 -14.11 -0.21 -8.42
CA GLY A 14 -13.75 0.76 -7.39
C GLY A 14 -12.71 1.77 -7.88
N ARG A 15 -12.43 2.80 -7.07
CA ARG A 15 -11.46 3.86 -7.43
C ARG A 15 -10.08 3.29 -7.80
N MET A 16 -9.55 2.37 -6.99
CA MET A 16 -8.26 1.72 -7.26
C MET A 16 -8.36 0.75 -8.44
N GLY A 17 -9.42 -0.04 -8.52
CA GLY A 17 -9.69 -0.93 -9.65
C GLY A 17 -9.68 -0.20 -11.00
N LEU A 18 -10.34 0.95 -11.10
CA LEU A 18 -10.34 1.77 -12.31
C LEU A 18 -8.94 2.32 -12.64
N ALA A 19 -8.17 2.73 -11.64
CA ALA A 19 -6.79 3.17 -11.84
C ALA A 19 -5.90 2.04 -12.37
N LEU A 20 -6.04 0.83 -11.81
CA LEU A 20 -5.34 -0.38 -12.28
C LEU A 20 -5.74 -0.74 -13.71
N LEU A 21 -7.05 -0.74 -14.01
CA LEU A 21 -7.57 -1.00 -15.36
C LEU A 21 -6.99 -0.02 -16.38
N ASN A 22 -6.87 1.26 -16.05
CA ASN A 22 -6.28 2.24 -16.95
C ASN A 22 -4.80 1.98 -17.19
N LEU A 23 -4.03 1.67 -16.14
CA LEU A 23 -2.58 1.46 -16.27
C LEU A 23 -2.21 0.14 -16.95
N VAL A 24 -2.93 -0.95 -16.65
CA VAL A 24 -2.60 -2.28 -17.19
C VAL A 24 -2.81 -2.38 -18.69
N ARG A 25 -3.66 -1.51 -19.28
CA ARG A 25 -3.91 -1.49 -20.72
C ARG A 25 -2.63 -1.31 -21.53
N ASP A 26 -1.71 -0.49 -21.01
CA ASP A 26 -0.48 -0.10 -21.69
C ASP A 26 0.75 -0.81 -21.08
N ASP A 27 0.55 -1.80 -20.20
CA ASP A 27 1.63 -2.53 -19.53
C ASP A 27 1.82 -3.92 -20.14
N ALA A 28 2.81 -4.04 -21.02
CA ALA A 28 3.12 -5.28 -21.75
C ALA A 28 3.56 -6.45 -20.84
N ARG A 29 3.82 -6.21 -19.54
CA ARG A 29 4.09 -7.29 -18.58
C ARG A 29 2.85 -8.11 -18.29
N PHE A 30 1.66 -7.56 -18.49
CA PHE A 30 0.40 -8.16 -18.06
C PHE A 30 -0.55 -8.44 -19.22
N GLU A 31 -1.28 -9.54 -19.08
CA GLU A 31 -2.51 -9.81 -19.80
C GLU A 31 -3.65 -9.74 -18.78
N LEU A 32 -4.53 -8.75 -18.88
CA LEU A 32 -5.68 -8.66 -17.98
C LEU A 32 -6.75 -9.68 -18.39
N VAL A 33 -6.88 -10.75 -17.60
CA VAL A 33 -7.81 -11.86 -17.90
C VAL A 33 -9.16 -11.72 -17.21
N ARG A 34 -9.23 -10.97 -16.10
CA ARG A 34 -10.45 -10.77 -15.30
C ARG A 34 -10.50 -9.38 -14.66
N ALA A 35 -11.68 -8.75 -14.74
CA ALA A 35 -12.03 -7.54 -14.03
C ALA A 35 -13.23 -7.85 -13.11
N VAL A 36 -12.96 -8.16 -11.85
CA VAL A 36 -13.95 -8.74 -10.94
C VAL A 36 -14.68 -7.66 -10.14
N VAL A 37 -16.00 -7.78 -10.06
CA VAL A 37 -16.91 -6.91 -9.31
C VAL A 37 -17.86 -7.75 -8.46
N SER A 38 -18.54 -7.11 -7.50
CA SER A 38 -19.59 -7.79 -6.73
C SER A 38 -20.75 -8.23 -7.62
N PRO A 39 -21.48 -9.30 -7.26
CA PRO A 39 -22.69 -9.72 -7.97
C PRO A 39 -23.76 -8.62 -8.08
N GLN A 40 -23.78 -7.68 -7.13
CA GLN A 40 -24.71 -6.55 -7.09
C GLN A 40 -24.20 -5.30 -7.84
N SER A 41 -23.03 -5.37 -8.47
CA SER A 41 -22.44 -4.23 -9.16
C SER A 41 -23.25 -3.85 -10.40
N ALA A 42 -23.60 -2.57 -10.52
CA ALA A 42 -24.20 -1.99 -11.74
C ALA A 42 -23.27 -2.06 -12.97
N ARG A 43 -22.00 -2.45 -12.80
CA ARG A 43 -21.03 -2.67 -13.87
C ARG A 43 -20.97 -4.12 -14.35
N LEU A 44 -21.56 -5.07 -13.62
CA LEU A 44 -21.54 -6.49 -13.99
C LEU A 44 -22.04 -6.70 -15.44
N GLY A 45 -21.28 -7.46 -16.22
CA GLY A 45 -21.55 -7.73 -17.63
C GLY A 45 -21.24 -6.57 -18.60
N LYS A 46 -20.95 -5.36 -18.12
CA LYS A 46 -20.56 -4.23 -18.97
C LYS A 46 -19.10 -4.35 -19.40
N ALA A 47 -18.75 -3.73 -20.52
CA ALA A 47 -17.37 -3.73 -21.00
C ALA A 47 -16.43 -2.97 -20.04
N ALA A 48 -15.26 -3.55 -19.76
CA ALA A 48 -14.23 -2.96 -18.91
C ALA A 48 -13.55 -1.76 -19.58
N TYR A 49 -13.44 -1.79 -20.91
CA TYR A 49 -12.79 -0.77 -21.73
C TYR A 49 -13.68 -0.18 -22.83
N GLY A 50 -14.97 -0.02 -22.55
CA GLY A 50 -15.94 0.37 -23.58
C GLY A 50 -16.10 -0.72 -24.65
N ASP A 51 -16.86 -0.43 -25.71
CA ASP A 51 -17.29 -1.47 -26.67
C ASP A 51 -16.17 -2.00 -27.58
N VAL A 52 -14.96 -1.47 -27.45
CA VAL A 52 -13.76 -1.91 -28.19
C VAL A 52 -13.09 -3.16 -27.60
N SER A 53 -13.43 -3.56 -26.37
CA SER A 53 -12.84 -4.74 -25.72
C SER A 53 -13.89 -5.79 -25.37
N ALA A 54 -13.55 -7.06 -25.62
CA ALA A 54 -14.34 -8.20 -25.17
C ALA A 54 -14.28 -8.40 -23.65
N LEU A 55 -13.33 -7.78 -22.94
CA LEU A 55 -13.22 -7.88 -21.49
C LEU A 55 -14.42 -7.20 -20.83
N ARG A 56 -15.15 -7.98 -20.02
CA ARG A 56 -16.31 -7.51 -19.26
C ARG A 56 -16.05 -7.62 -17.77
N PHE A 57 -16.67 -6.71 -17.01
CA PHE A 57 -16.76 -6.89 -15.57
C PHE A 57 -17.54 -8.17 -15.27
N SER A 58 -16.98 -9.03 -14.43
CA SER A 58 -17.51 -10.36 -14.10
C SER A 58 -17.45 -10.61 -12.60
N THR A 59 -18.13 -11.65 -12.12
CA THR A 59 -17.86 -12.22 -10.80
C THR A 59 -16.74 -13.24 -10.91
N TRP A 60 -16.24 -13.75 -9.78
CA TRP A 60 -15.39 -14.93 -9.80
C TRP A 60 -16.11 -16.12 -10.43
N ASP A 61 -15.39 -16.85 -11.29
CA ASP A 61 -15.75 -18.14 -11.85
C ASP A 61 -14.62 -19.14 -11.56
N ALA A 62 -14.90 -20.44 -11.60
CA ALA A 62 -13.89 -21.48 -11.38
C ALA A 62 -12.96 -21.59 -12.59
N THR A 63 -12.09 -20.58 -12.79
CA THR A 63 -11.26 -20.48 -13.98
C THR A 63 -9.79 -20.67 -13.69
N THR A 64 -9.16 -21.39 -14.60
CA THR A 64 -7.72 -21.69 -14.60
C THR A 64 -6.95 -20.61 -15.34
N GLY A 65 -5.70 -20.41 -14.94
CA GLY A 65 -4.74 -19.60 -15.69
C GLY A 65 -4.69 -18.12 -15.27
N ILE A 66 -4.96 -17.85 -14.00
CA ILE A 66 -4.58 -16.60 -13.36
C ILE A 66 -3.19 -16.85 -12.75
N ASP A 67 -2.23 -15.98 -13.03
CA ASP A 67 -0.91 -16.04 -12.41
C ASP A 67 -0.87 -15.22 -11.12
N VAL A 68 -1.60 -14.11 -11.08
CA VAL A 68 -1.68 -13.20 -9.93
C VAL A 68 -3.02 -12.47 -9.86
N VAL A 69 -3.52 -12.26 -8.65
CA VAL A 69 -4.69 -11.44 -8.33
C VAL A 69 -4.23 -10.17 -7.61
N ILE A 70 -4.66 -9.01 -8.09
CA ILE A 70 -4.59 -7.75 -7.34
C ILE A 70 -5.96 -7.48 -6.72
N ASP A 71 -6.02 -7.28 -5.40
CA ASP A 71 -7.23 -7.05 -4.64
C ASP A 71 -7.22 -5.71 -3.90
N PHE A 72 -8.17 -4.85 -4.27
CA PHE A 72 -8.51 -3.61 -3.57
C PHE A 72 -10.03 -3.52 -3.43
N SER A 73 -10.59 -4.46 -2.68
CA SER A 73 -12.03 -4.61 -2.51
C SER A 73 -12.44 -4.28 -1.07
N GLY A 74 -13.17 -5.17 -0.43
CA GLY A 74 -13.49 -5.15 0.99
C GLY A 74 -13.35 -6.57 1.56
N PRO A 75 -13.60 -6.80 2.85
CA PRO A 75 -13.34 -8.09 3.49
C PRO A 75 -13.98 -9.29 2.78
N GLU A 76 -15.23 -9.16 2.33
CA GLU A 76 -15.92 -10.22 1.57
C GLU A 76 -15.27 -10.49 0.20
N GLY A 77 -14.93 -9.42 -0.54
CA GLY A 77 -14.29 -9.53 -1.85
C GLY A 77 -12.88 -10.13 -1.77
N LEU A 78 -12.13 -9.79 -0.72
CA LEU A 78 -10.84 -10.41 -0.41
C LEU A 78 -11.01 -11.91 -0.13
N GLY A 79 -12.02 -12.30 0.65
CA GLY A 79 -12.31 -13.71 0.91
C GLY A 79 -12.51 -14.52 -0.38
N ALA A 80 -13.31 -14.00 -1.29
CA ALA A 80 -13.55 -14.65 -2.58
C ALA A 80 -12.32 -14.65 -3.51
N ALA A 81 -11.52 -13.58 -3.49
CA ALA A 81 -10.25 -13.53 -4.22
C ALA A 81 -9.25 -14.56 -3.67
N LEU A 82 -9.21 -14.73 -2.36
CA LEU A 82 -8.37 -15.71 -1.67
C LEU A 82 -8.78 -17.14 -2.02
N ASP A 83 -10.09 -17.45 -2.05
CA ASP A 83 -10.60 -18.76 -2.49
C ASP A 83 -10.05 -19.14 -3.88
N VAL A 84 -10.06 -18.20 -4.83
CA VAL A 84 -9.55 -18.41 -6.19
C VAL A 84 -8.04 -18.62 -6.18
N CYS A 85 -7.29 -17.83 -5.41
CA CYS A 85 -5.84 -17.99 -5.32
C CYS A 85 -5.46 -19.36 -4.73
N GLU A 86 -6.14 -19.79 -3.65
CA GLU A 86 -5.91 -21.10 -3.02
C GLU A 86 -6.24 -22.27 -3.96
N ALA A 87 -7.30 -22.14 -4.76
CA ALA A 87 -7.72 -23.18 -5.71
C ALA A 87 -6.80 -23.28 -6.94
N THR A 88 -6.21 -22.17 -7.39
CA THR A 88 -5.44 -22.10 -8.64
C THR A 88 -3.92 -22.07 -8.44
N GLY A 89 -3.46 -21.77 -7.23
CA GLY A 89 -2.05 -21.48 -6.95
C GLY A 89 -1.61 -20.07 -7.38
N ALA A 90 -2.53 -19.20 -7.77
CA ALA A 90 -2.21 -17.82 -8.14
C ALA A 90 -1.67 -17.04 -6.93
N ALA A 91 -0.73 -16.13 -7.19
CA ALA A 91 -0.27 -15.21 -6.16
C ALA A 91 -1.35 -14.16 -5.83
N LEU A 92 -1.37 -13.68 -4.59
CA LEU A 92 -2.27 -12.63 -4.14
C LEU A 92 -1.49 -11.37 -3.79
N VAL A 93 -1.93 -10.23 -4.30
CA VAL A 93 -1.50 -8.89 -3.91
C VAL A 93 -2.73 -8.17 -3.36
N THR A 94 -2.80 -7.91 -2.06
CA THR A 94 -3.96 -7.22 -1.47
C THR A 94 -3.60 -5.93 -0.74
N GLY A 95 -4.38 -4.89 -1.03
CA GLY A 95 -4.41 -3.63 -0.28
C GLY A 95 -5.68 -3.42 0.50
N THR A 96 -6.48 -4.47 0.70
CA THR A 96 -7.70 -4.41 1.51
C THR A 96 -7.34 -4.21 2.99
N THR A 97 -7.91 -3.17 3.59
CA THR A 97 -7.69 -2.75 4.98
C THR A 97 -8.90 -3.05 5.86
N GLY A 98 -8.75 -2.96 7.19
CA GLY A 98 -9.86 -3.18 8.12
C GLY A 98 -10.27 -4.66 8.25
N LEU A 99 -9.28 -5.55 8.22
CA LEU A 99 -9.48 -6.99 8.35
C LEU A 99 -9.65 -7.37 9.82
N ASP A 100 -10.50 -8.36 10.08
CA ASP A 100 -10.61 -8.96 11.39
C ASP A 100 -9.52 -10.04 11.61
N ALA A 101 -9.40 -10.52 12.85
CA ALA A 101 -8.41 -11.53 13.20
C ALA A 101 -8.60 -12.85 12.42
N ALA A 102 -9.83 -13.19 12.03
CA ALA A 102 -10.12 -14.42 11.29
C ALA A 102 -9.58 -14.35 9.86
N MET A 103 -9.78 -13.22 9.16
CA MET A 103 -9.22 -13.01 7.83
C MET A 103 -7.70 -12.90 7.86
N GLU A 104 -7.11 -12.27 8.87
CA GLU A 104 -5.65 -12.21 9.05
C GLU A 104 -5.04 -13.62 9.21
N GLN A 105 -5.65 -14.47 10.05
CA GLN A 105 -5.24 -15.87 10.19
C GLN A 105 -5.40 -16.65 8.89
N ARG A 106 -6.48 -16.42 8.15
CA ARG A 106 -6.73 -17.08 6.87
C ARG A 106 -5.66 -16.72 5.84
N LEU A 107 -5.28 -15.44 5.74
CA LEU A 107 -4.18 -15.00 4.88
C LEU A 107 -2.84 -15.65 5.26
N ALA A 108 -2.55 -15.73 6.56
CA ALA A 108 -1.33 -16.37 7.04
C ALA A 108 -1.28 -17.86 6.69
N HIS A 109 -2.42 -18.57 6.81
CA HIS A 109 -2.48 -19.98 6.42
C HIS A 109 -2.35 -20.18 4.90
N ALA A 110 -3.03 -19.33 4.10
CA ALA A 110 -2.91 -19.40 2.65
C ALA A 110 -1.46 -19.15 2.17
N ALA A 111 -0.71 -18.29 2.88
CA ALA A 111 0.69 -18.03 2.59
C ALA A 111 1.60 -19.27 2.70
N GLU A 112 1.17 -20.35 3.37
CA GLU A 112 1.88 -21.64 3.36
C GLU A 112 1.84 -22.33 2.00
N ARG A 113 0.88 -21.97 1.13
CA ARG A 113 0.57 -22.64 -0.13
C ARG A 113 0.69 -21.75 -1.36
N ILE A 114 0.52 -20.44 -1.20
CA ILE A 114 0.61 -19.44 -2.26
C ILE A 114 1.45 -18.24 -1.80
N ALA A 115 1.93 -17.44 -2.75
CA ALA A 115 2.61 -16.20 -2.45
C ALA A 115 1.57 -15.11 -2.15
N VAL A 116 1.63 -14.50 -0.97
CA VAL A 116 0.70 -13.44 -0.53
C VAL A 116 1.47 -12.18 -0.19
N LEU A 117 1.29 -11.12 -0.98
CA LEU A 117 1.78 -9.79 -0.66
C LEU A 117 0.66 -8.92 -0.11
N ARG A 118 0.90 -8.34 1.06
CA ARG A 118 -0.03 -7.39 1.65
C ARG A 118 0.67 -6.07 1.99
N ALA A 119 0.00 -4.97 1.66
CA ALA A 119 0.44 -3.64 2.07
C ALA A 119 -0.74 -2.69 2.27
N ALA A 120 -0.72 -1.90 3.34
CA ALA A 120 -1.68 -0.82 3.55
C ALA A 120 -1.43 0.39 2.63
N ASN A 121 -0.22 0.49 2.07
CA ASN A 121 0.18 1.54 1.15
C ASN A 121 1.08 0.96 0.06
N PHE A 122 0.66 1.10 -1.20
CA PHE A 122 1.39 0.58 -2.36
C PHE A 122 2.34 1.60 -3.01
N SER A 123 2.58 2.77 -2.44
CA SER A 123 3.58 3.69 -2.97
C SER A 123 4.98 3.15 -2.70
N LEU A 124 5.72 2.82 -3.78
CA LEU A 124 7.13 2.42 -3.69
C LEU A 124 7.98 3.55 -3.11
N GLY A 125 7.66 4.81 -3.43
CA GLY A 125 8.36 5.98 -2.89
C GLY A 125 8.17 6.12 -1.38
N VAL A 126 6.96 5.85 -0.87
CA VAL A 126 6.71 5.80 0.58
C VAL A 126 7.47 4.64 1.21
N ALA A 127 7.48 3.45 0.58
CA ALA A 127 8.23 2.30 1.10
C ALA A 127 9.74 2.60 1.24
N VAL A 128 10.34 3.25 0.23
CA VAL A 128 11.74 3.69 0.28
C VAL A 128 11.95 4.75 1.38
N LEU A 129 11.08 5.75 1.47
CA LEU A 129 11.15 6.78 2.52
C LEU A 129 11.12 6.15 3.92
N THR A 130 10.20 5.21 4.16
CA THR A 130 10.07 4.48 5.42
C THR A 130 11.34 3.72 5.77
N ARG A 131 11.94 3.00 4.80
CA ARG A 131 13.21 2.30 5.00
C ARG A 131 14.34 3.26 5.37
N LEU A 132 14.49 4.35 4.62
CA LEU A 132 15.54 5.36 4.86
C LEU A 132 15.37 6.03 6.22
N LEU A 133 14.15 6.33 6.64
CA LEU A 133 13.90 6.93 7.94
C LEU A 133 14.22 5.97 9.09
N ARG A 134 13.88 4.69 8.97
CA ARG A 134 14.26 3.66 9.94
C ARG A 134 15.79 3.58 10.08
N GLU A 135 16.51 3.57 8.97
CA GLU A 135 17.97 3.54 8.96
C GLU A 135 18.58 4.82 9.57
N ALA A 136 18.07 5.99 9.20
CA ALA A 136 18.52 7.27 9.76
C ALA A 136 18.28 7.34 11.28
N ALA A 137 17.12 6.89 11.75
CA ALA A 137 16.79 6.88 13.18
C ALA A 137 17.68 5.91 13.99
N ALA A 138 18.09 4.79 13.39
CA ALA A 138 19.02 3.85 14.01
C ALA A 138 20.47 4.39 14.03
N ALA A 139 20.89 5.08 12.96
CA ALA A 139 22.24 5.64 12.86
C ALA A 139 22.42 6.91 13.72
N LEU A 140 21.35 7.67 13.96
CA LEU A 140 21.36 8.95 14.67
C LEU A 140 20.38 8.93 15.85
N PRO A 141 20.59 8.09 16.87
CA PRO A 141 19.63 7.86 17.96
C PRO A 141 19.37 9.12 18.81
N ASP A 142 20.39 9.98 18.97
CA ASP A 142 20.34 11.20 19.79
C ASP A 142 19.78 12.43 19.05
N TRP A 143 19.51 12.31 17.75
CA TRP A 143 19.01 13.43 16.95
C TRP A 143 17.50 13.60 17.13
N ASP A 144 17.00 14.81 17.01
CA ASP A 144 15.57 15.07 17.08
C ASP A 144 14.88 14.60 15.79
N ILE A 145 13.70 13.98 15.90
CA ILE A 145 12.90 13.57 14.75
C ILE A 145 11.53 14.22 14.82
N ASP A 146 11.16 14.96 13.77
CA ASP A 146 9.82 15.49 13.56
C ASP A 146 9.32 15.09 12.16
N ILE A 147 8.05 14.68 12.08
CA ILE A 147 7.36 14.29 10.85
C ILE A 147 6.33 15.36 10.51
N VAL A 148 6.52 16.00 9.38
CA VAL A 148 5.60 17.01 8.84
C VAL A 148 4.82 16.39 7.70
N GLU A 149 3.51 16.57 7.68
CA GLU A 149 2.67 16.12 6.57
C GLU A 149 1.68 17.18 6.09
N ALA A 150 1.34 17.14 4.81
CA ALA A 150 0.34 18.01 4.21
C ALA A 150 -0.64 17.22 3.32
N HIS A 151 -1.93 17.52 3.46
CA HIS A 151 -3.00 16.93 2.67
C HIS A 151 -4.11 17.95 2.38
N HIS A 152 -5.00 17.62 1.46
CA HIS A 152 -6.19 18.40 1.13
C HIS A 152 -7.08 18.70 2.35
N GLY A 153 -7.87 19.77 2.29
CA GLY A 153 -8.75 20.22 3.37
C GLY A 153 -9.86 19.24 3.79
N ARG A 154 -10.18 18.25 2.95
CA ARG A 154 -11.19 17.21 3.23
C ARG A 154 -10.67 15.99 4.00
N LYS A 155 -9.40 15.97 4.40
CA LYS A 155 -8.81 14.81 5.09
C LYS A 155 -9.11 14.90 6.58
N GLU A 156 -9.83 13.89 7.09
CA GLU A 156 -10.36 13.88 8.46
C GLU A 156 -9.36 13.37 9.49
N ASP A 157 -8.61 12.30 9.17
CA ASP A 157 -7.60 11.72 10.07
C ASP A 157 -6.33 12.59 10.14
N ALA A 158 -5.77 12.74 11.35
CA ALA A 158 -4.56 13.48 11.64
C ALA A 158 -3.82 12.88 12.87
N PRO A 159 -2.54 12.49 12.75
CA PRO A 159 -1.74 12.41 11.53
C PRO A 159 -2.28 11.39 10.52
N SER A 160 -1.89 11.50 9.25
CA SER A 160 -2.22 10.46 8.26
C SER A 160 -1.61 9.10 8.59
N GLY A 161 -2.24 8.03 8.08
CA GLY A 161 -1.68 6.68 8.18
C GLY A 161 -0.23 6.55 7.67
N THR A 162 0.14 7.28 6.61
CA THR A 162 1.54 7.32 6.14
C THR A 162 2.46 8.02 7.15
N ALA A 163 2.04 9.13 7.75
CA ALA A 163 2.82 9.81 8.79
C ALA A 163 3.02 8.89 10.00
N LEU A 164 1.98 8.18 10.44
CA LEU A 164 2.08 7.19 11.52
C LEU A 164 3.02 6.05 11.16
N ALA A 165 2.96 5.53 9.92
CA ALA A 165 3.89 4.50 9.45
C ALA A 165 5.36 4.97 9.49
N LEU A 166 5.61 6.22 9.09
CA LEU A 166 6.94 6.85 9.23
C LEU A 166 7.37 6.96 10.70
N GLY A 167 6.44 7.34 11.59
CA GLY A 167 6.68 7.38 13.03
C GLY A 167 7.05 6.01 13.62
N HIS A 168 6.31 4.97 13.23
CA HIS A 168 6.60 3.60 13.65
C HIS A 168 7.96 3.13 13.16
N ALA A 169 8.33 3.47 11.92
CA ALA A 169 9.65 3.16 11.36
C ALA A 169 10.79 3.88 12.11
N ALA A 170 10.62 5.16 12.44
CA ALA A 170 11.58 5.91 13.24
C ALA A 170 11.70 5.35 14.66
N ALA A 171 10.58 5.03 15.32
CA ALA A 171 10.58 4.43 16.65
C ALA A 171 11.25 3.04 16.64
N ALA A 172 10.96 2.21 15.63
CA ALA A 172 11.60 0.91 15.45
C ALA A 172 13.11 1.03 15.22
N GLY A 173 13.56 2.02 14.45
CA GLY A 173 14.99 2.33 14.28
C GLY A 173 15.68 2.65 15.61
N ARG A 174 14.96 3.23 16.58
CA ARG A 174 15.42 3.48 17.95
C ARG A 174 15.25 2.30 18.90
N GLY A 175 14.67 1.19 18.46
CA GLY A 175 14.33 0.06 19.34
C GLY A 175 13.20 0.36 20.33
N ALA A 176 12.29 1.27 19.99
CA ALA A 176 11.19 1.73 20.85
C ALA A 176 9.83 1.61 20.15
N LYS A 177 8.74 1.79 20.90
CA LYS A 177 7.38 1.87 20.36
C LYS A 177 6.98 3.33 20.14
N LEU A 178 6.26 3.59 19.06
CA LEU A 178 5.80 4.95 18.75
C LEU A 178 4.91 5.53 19.85
N ASP A 179 4.06 4.69 20.45
CA ASP A 179 3.13 5.10 21.53
C ASP A 179 3.86 5.72 22.73
N ASP A 180 5.11 5.33 22.97
CA ASP A 180 5.93 5.87 24.07
C ASP A 180 6.66 7.16 23.68
N LEU A 181 6.81 7.44 22.37
CA LEU A 181 7.65 8.52 21.85
C LEU A 181 6.87 9.65 21.17
N ALA A 182 5.64 9.40 20.75
CA ALA A 182 4.89 10.32 19.90
C ALA A 182 4.47 11.60 20.63
N VAL A 183 4.70 12.75 19.99
CA VAL A 183 4.18 14.05 20.42
C VAL A 183 3.39 14.67 19.27
N TYR A 184 2.06 14.64 19.38
CA TYR A 184 1.16 15.07 18.31
C TYR A 184 0.89 16.57 18.27
N ALA A 185 1.16 17.28 19.36
CA ALA A 185 0.93 18.72 19.45
C ALA A 185 1.96 19.37 20.38
N ARG A 186 2.36 20.60 20.02
CA ARG A 186 3.14 21.49 20.87
C ARG A 186 2.46 22.86 20.83
N GLU A 187 1.83 23.27 21.91
CA GLU A 187 1.01 24.49 22.00
C GLU A 187 1.46 25.37 23.17
N GLY A 188 1.46 26.69 22.99
CA GLY A 188 1.82 27.65 24.03
C GLY A 188 3.31 27.58 24.42
N ARG A 189 3.58 27.25 25.69
CA ARG A 189 4.94 27.12 26.26
C ARG A 189 5.18 25.68 26.74
N PRO A 190 5.40 24.71 25.84
CA PRO A 190 5.51 23.30 26.18
C PRO A 190 6.78 22.94 26.98
N GLY A 191 7.72 23.88 27.13
CA GLY A 191 9.03 23.62 27.73
C GLY A 191 10.04 23.09 26.73
N ALA A 192 11.19 22.62 27.23
CA ALA A 192 12.22 22.00 26.41
C ALA A 192 11.72 20.67 25.82
N ARG A 193 12.22 20.31 24.64
CA ARG A 193 11.90 19.04 23.99
C ARG A 193 12.40 17.88 24.86
N GLN A 194 11.53 16.89 25.09
CA GLN A 194 11.95 15.63 25.69
C GLN A 194 12.76 14.83 24.67
N ALA A 195 13.99 14.46 25.03
CA ALA A 195 14.88 13.67 24.20
C ALA A 195 14.21 12.35 23.77
N GLY A 196 14.50 11.90 22.55
CA GLY A 196 13.96 10.66 22.01
C GLY A 196 12.50 10.71 21.53
N THR A 197 11.75 11.79 21.80
CA THR A 197 10.39 11.93 21.25
C THR A 197 10.39 12.02 19.72
N ILE A 198 9.24 11.76 19.10
CA ILE A 198 8.97 11.90 17.67
C ILE A 198 7.79 12.87 17.51
N GLY A 199 8.06 14.06 16.98
CA GLY A 199 7.03 15.08 16.80
C GLY A 199 6.22 14.88 15.53
N PHE A 200 4.96 15.31 15.54
CA PHE A 200 4.12 15.39 14.35
C PHE A 200 3.62 16.82 14.12
N ALA A 201 3.67 17.27 12.88
CA ALA A 201 3.07 18.52 12.43
C ALA A 201 2.17 18.27 11.21
N VAL A 202 0.94 18.75 11.29
CA VAL A 202 -0.12 18.41 10.35
C VAL A 202 -0.61 19.66 9.63
N VAL A 203 -0.55 19.63 8.30
CA VAL A 203 -1.05 20.69 7.41
C VAL A 203 -2.26 20.17 6.63
N ARG A 204 -3.30 21.00 6.55
CA ARG A 204 -4.49 20.76 5.73
C ARG A 204 -4.76 21.97 4.85
N GLY A 205 -4.84 21.77 3.54
CA GLY A 205 -5.04 22.87 2.61
C GLY A 205 -5.20 22.43 1.16
N GLY A 206 -6.06 23.14 0.42
CA GLY A 206 -6.25 22.95 -1.03
C GLY A 206 -6.57 21.52 -1.43
N ASP A 207 -5.91 21.05 -2.47
CA ASP A 207 -6.05 19.75 -3.13
C ASP A 207 -4.81 18.85 -2.99
N ILE A 208 -3.90 19.17 -2.06
CA ILE A 208 -2.67 18.41 -1.81
C ILE A 208 -2.99 16.92 -1.65
N VAL A 209 -2.44 16.08 -2.54
CA VAL A 209 -2.72 14.64 -2.55
C VAL A 209 -2.12 13.98 -1.31
N GLY A 210 -0.88 14.35 -0.98
CA GLY A 210 -0.16 13.90 0.21
C GLY A 210 1.32 14.24 0.10
N GLU A 211 1.83 14.98 1.07
CA GLU A 211 3.26 15.27 1.23
C GLU A 211 3.70 14.86 2.63
N HIS A 212 4.89 14.28 2.72
CA HIS A 212 5.47 13.78 3.96
C HIS A 212 6.94 14.13 4.00
N GLN A 213 7.39 14.74 5.09
CA GLN A 213 8.78 15.09 5.32
C GLN A 213 9.19 14.67 6.73
N ALA A 214 10.22 13.83 6.82
CA ALA A 214 10.88 13.52 8.08
C ALA A 214 12.11 14.41 8.22
N LEU A 215 12.18 15.15 9.32
CA LEU A 215 13.29 16.01 9.71
C LEU A 215 14.09 15.27 10.78
N VAL A 216 15.32 14.88 10.49
CA VAL A 216 16.26 14.27 11.44
C VAL A 216 17.32 15.33 11.76
N MET A 217 17.31 15.87 12.97
CA MET A 217 17.95 17.15 13.30
C MET A 217 18.99 17.01 14.42
N GLY A 218 20.21 17.47 14.15
CA GLY A 218 21.32 17.50 15.10
C GLY A 218 21.82 18.93 15.33
N GLN A 219 22.95 19.06 16.03
CA GLN A 219 23.56 20.36 16.25
C GLN A 219 24.28 20.84 14.99
N GLY A 220 23.80 21.94 14.38
CA GLY A 220 24.45 22.58 13.22
C GLY A 220 24.06 22.00 11.86
N GLU A 221 23.29 20.91 11.82
CA GLU A 221 22.88 20.25 10.58
C GLU A 221 21.58 19.44 10.75
N ARG A 222 20.99 19.03 9.63
CA ARG A 222 19.82 18.15 9.59
C ARG A 222 19.75 17.38 8.27
N VAL A 223 19.16 16.20 8.32
CA VAL A 223 18.79 15.40 7.15
C VAL A 223 17.27 15.53 6.96
N GLU A 224 16.85 15.81 5.73
CA GLU A 224 15.44 15.89 5.36
C GLU A 224 15.10 14.79 4.36
N LEU A 225 14.15 13.94 4.70
CA LEU A 225 13.68 12.86 3.82
C LEU A 225 12.23 13.15 3.42
N GLY A 226 12.00 13.39 2.12
CA GLY A 226 10.71 13.87 1.61
C GLY A 226 10.08 12.96 0.57
N HIS A 227 8.76 12.82 0.63
CA HIS A 227 7.92 12.22 -0.42
C HIS A 227 6.75 13.15 -0.74
N ARG A 228 6.48 13.34 -2.03
CA ARG A 228 5.33 14.12 -2.53
C ARG A 228 4.56 13.33 -3.56
N ALA A 229 3.30 13.04 -3.28
CA ALA A 229 2.38 12.45 -4.24
C ALA A 229 1.78 13.57 -5.11
N THR A 230 1.96 13.49 -6.43
CA THR A 230 1.31 14.39 -7.39
C THR A 230 -0.01 13.83 -7.89
N ASP A 231 -0.18 12.50 -7.86
CA ASP A 231 -1.40 11.82 -8.28
C ASP A 231 -1.58 10.48 -7.54
N ARG A 232 -2.83 10.01 -7.46
CA ARG A 232 -3.18 8.77 -6.72
C ARG A 232 -2.88 7.48 -7.50
N SER A 233 -2.49 7.56 -8.77
CA SER A 233 -2.14 6.38 -9.56
C SER A 233 -0.80 5.76 -9.17
N ILE A 234 0.00 6.46 -8.34
CA ILE A 234 1.23 5.89 -7.76
C ILE A 234 0.99 4.60 -6.98
N PHE A 235 -0.18 4.47 -6.31
CA PHE A 235 -0.53 3.26 -5.57
C PHE A 235 -0.87 2.11 -6.53
N ALA A 236 -1.57 2.40 -7.64
CA ALA A 236 -1.86 1.41 -8.67
C ALA A 236 -0.57 0.95 -9.38
N ARG A 237 0.35 1.87 -9.67
CA ARG A 237 1.68 1.52 -10.22
C ARG A 237 2.46 0.60 -9.29
N GLY A 238 2.50 0.88 -7.99
CA GLY A 238 3.20 0.01 -7.06
C GLY A 238 2.51 -1.33 -6.83
N ALA A 239 1.18 -1.40 -6.92
CA ALA A 239 0.47 -2.68 -6.92
C ALA A 239 0.77 -3.52 -8.17
N LEU A 240 0.83 -2.91 -9.35
CA LEU A 240 1.28 -3.60 -10.57
C LEU A 240 2.75 -4.04 -10.45
N GLN A 241 3.63 -3.20 -9.90
CA GLN A 241 5.02 -3.61 -9.64
C GLN A 241 5.09 -4.81 -8.69
N SER A 242 4.28 -4.80 -7.63
CA SER A 242 4.18 -5.88 -6.65
C SER A 242 3.66 -7.17 -7.31
N ALA A 243 2.65 -7.07 -8.18
CA ALA A 243 2.11 -8.20 -8.92
C ALA A 243 3.13 -8.80 -9.90
N ALA A 244 3.88 -7.96 -10.61
CA ALA A 244 4.94 -8.41 -11.51
C ALA A 244 6.07 -9.09 -10.73
N TRP A 245 6.38 -8.58 -9.54
CA TRP A 245 7.44 -9.10 -8.69
C TRP A 245 7.08 -10.43 -8.03
N ILE A 246 5.83 -10.59 -7.58
CA ILE A 246 5.39 -11.79 -6.84
C ILE A 246 4.99 -12.96 -7.75
N ALA A 247 4.63 -12.70 -9.01
CA ALA A 247 4.23 -13.75 -9.94
C ALA A 247 5.31 -14.84 -10.07
N GLY A 248 4.93 -16.08 -9.79
CA GLY A 248 5.84 -17.24 -9.85
C GLY A 248 6.81 -17.39 -8.68
N ARG A 249 6.73 -16.54 -7.64
CA ARG A 249 7.50 -16.72 -6.40
C ARG A 249 6.95 -17.88 -5.58
N ALA A 250 7.82 -18.43 -4.73
CA ALA A 250 7.45 -19.46 -3.79
C ALA A 250 6.38 -18.96 -2.79
N PRO A 251 5.59 -19.88 -2.20
CA PRO A 251 4.68 -19.55 -1.12
C PRO A 251 5.36 -18.78 0.00
N GLY A 252 4.63 -17.84 0.58
CA GLY A 252 5.10 -17.04 1.70
C GLY A 252 4.36 -15.72 1.85
N THR A 253 4.55 -15.10 3.01
CA THR A 253 4.10 -13.75 3.28
C THR A 253 5.15 -12.77 2.80
N TRP A 254 4.74 -11.85 1.93
CA TRP A 254 5.57 -10.83 1.33
C TRP A 254 5.03 -9.44 1.64
N THR A 255 5.92 -8.46 1.60
CA THR A 255 5.63 -7.05 1.88
C THR A 255 6.10 -6.19 0.73
N ILE A 256 5.70 -4.92 0.74
CA ILE A 256 6.26 -3.94 -0.20
C ILE A 256 7.75 -3.67 0.06
N GLU A 257 8.26 -3.92 1.27
CA GLU A 257 9.70 -3.82 1.57
C GLU A 257 10.49 -4.86 0.77
N ASP A 258 9.97 -6.09 0.65
CA ASP A 258 10.60 -7.16 -0.13
C ASP A 258 10.67 -6.81 -1.63
N VAL A 259 9.66 -6.10 -2.13
CA VAL A 259 9.61 -5.64 -3.54
C VAL A 259 10.73 -4.63 -3.83
N ILE A 260 11.01 -3.71 -2.91
CA ILE A 260 12.04 -2.66 -3.07
C ILE A 260 13.45 -3.10 -2.62
N ALA A 261 13.58 -4.32 -2.11
CA ALA A 261 14.86 -4.92 -1.70
C ALA A 261 15.45 -5.86 -2.76
N ALA A 262 14.69 -6.20 -3.80
CA ALA A 262 15.05 -7.16 -4.84
C ALA A 262 15.82 -6.55 -6.01
#